data_AF-A0A658NP04-F1
#
_entry.id   AF-A0A658NP04-F1
#
_cell.length_a   1.000
_cell.length_b   1.000
_cell.length_c   1.000
_cell.angle_alpha   90.00
_cell.angle_beta   90.00
_cell.angle_gamma   90.00
#
_symmetry.space_group_name_H-M   'P 1'
#
loop_
_entity.id
_entity.type
_entity.pdbx_description
1 polymer ?
#
loop_
_entity_poly.entity_id
_entity_poly.type
_entity_poly.pdbx_seq_one_letter_code
_entity_poly.pdbx_strand_id
1 'polypeptide(L)'
;VMRDVTYNQAFGYAREVFEKALPVCERRGVTICMEQLTHLETNFCQTVDETLELIEAINHPNFQLLLDTKAMAFQTEDRPALIR
;
A
#
# COMPACT_ATOMS: atom_id res chain seq x y z
N VAL A 1 -3.84 8.91 7.82
CA VAL A 1 -3.21 9.35 9.09
C VAL A 1 -4.09 10.38 9.77
N MET A 2 -4.65 10.03 10.93
CA MET A 2 -5.49 10.93 11.75
C MET A 2 -4.62 12.04 12.35
N ARG A 3 -5.22 13.17 12.77
CA ARG A 3 -4.47 14.36 13.25
C ARG A 3 -3.46 14.07 14.36
N ASP A 4 -3.72 13.05 15.19
CA ASP A 4 -2.88 12.68 16.34
C ASP A 4 -2.12 11.36 16.14
N VAL A 5 -1.96 10.92 14.89
CA VAL A 5 -1.22 9.71 14.52
C VAL A 5 -0.04 10.13 13.67
N THR A 6 1.17 9.65 13.98
CA THR A 6 2.33 9.85 13.10
C THR A 6 2.29 8.86 11.94
N TYR A 7 3.06 9.11 10.88
CA TYR A 7 3.17 8.16 9.78
C TYR A 7 3.62 6.77 10.28
N ASN A 8 4.65 6.72 11.13
CA ASN A 8 5.17 5.46 11.66
C ASN A 8 4.15 4.71 12.53
N GLN A 9 3.31 5.43 13.29
CA GLN A 9 2.21 4.80 14.01
C GLN A 9 1.16 4.24 13.05
N ALA A 10 0.78 4.99 12.01
CA ALA A 10 -0.14 4.52 10.99
C ALA A 10 0.41 3.29 10.23
N PHE A 11 1.70 3.28 9.93
CA PHE A 11 2.40 2.16 9.31
C PHE A 11 2.34 0.91 10.21
N GLY A 12 2.64 1.06 11.51
CA GLY A 12 2.52 -0.02 12.49
C GLY A 12 1.09 -0.57 12.60
N TYR A 13 0.09 0.30 12.64
CA TYR A 13 -1.32 -0.12 12.68
C TYR A 13 -1.76 -0.82 11.40
N ALA A 14 -1.36 -0.32 10.23
CA ALA A 14 -1.66 -0.94 8.94
C ALA A 14 -1.09 -2.37 8.89
N ARG A 15 0.18 -2.53 9.28
CA ARG A 15 0.82 -3.84 9.38
C ARG A 15 0.07 -4.79 10.31
N GLU A 16 -0.24 -4.35 11.53
CA GLU A 16 -0.94 -5.17 12.51
C GLU A 16 -2.29 -5.69 11.97
N VAL A 17 -3.04 -4.82 11.28
CA VAL A 17 -4.35 -5.18 10.71
C VAL A 17 -4.19 -6.17 9.56
N PHE A 18 -3.31 -5.88 8.60
CA PHE A 18 -3.13 -6.73 7.43
C PHE A 18 -2.52 -8.08 7.79
N GLU A 19 -1.50 -8.13 8.64
CA GLU A 19 -0.87 -9.39 9.08
C GLU A 19 -1.88 -10.33 9.76
N LYS A 20 -2.87 -9.79 10.47
CA LYS A 20 -3.98 -10.60 11.05
C LYS A 20 -5.00 -11.05 10.01
N ALA A 21 -5.27 -10.25 8.99
CA ALA A 21 -6.30 -10.53 7.99
C ALA A 21 -5.82 -11.50 6.90
N LEU A 22 -4.57 -11.37 6.45
CA LEU A 22 -4.02 -12.05 5.27
C LEU A 22 -4.08 -13.58 5.33
N PRO A 23 -3.90 -14.27 6.47
CA PRO A 23 -4.09 -15.72 6.53
C PRO A 23 -5.51 -16.17 6.19
N VAL A 24 -6.52 -15.34 6.52
CA VAL A 24 -7.92 -15.64 6.15
C VAL A 24 -8.13 -15.41 4.66
N CYS A 25 -7.54 -14.34 4.11
CA CYS A 25 -7.58 -14.05 2.68
C CYS A 25 -6.95 -15.18 1.87
N GLU A 26 -5.77 -15.66 2.27
CA GLU A 26 -5.09 -16.80 1.64
C GLU A 26 -5.97 -18.05 1.59
N ARG A 27 -6.53 -18.47 2.75
CA ARG A 27 -7.42 -19.64 2.82
C ARG A 27 -8.66 -19.52 1.94
N ARG A 28 -9.06 -18.30 1.56
CA ARG A 28 -10.22 -18.03 0.72
C ARG A 28 -9.85 -17.70 -0.73
N GLY A 29 -8.57 -17.73 -1.07
CA GLY A 29 -8.09 -17.34 -2.41
C GLY A 29 -8.34 -15.87 -2.73
N VAL A 30 -8.32 -15.01 -1.71
CA VAL A 30 -8.48 -13.55 -1.85
C VAL A 30 -7.11 -12.88 -1.81
N THR A 31 -6.82 -12.02 -2.77
CA THR A 31 -5.66 -11.13 -2.76
C THR A 31 -6.14 -9.72 -2.43
N ILE A 32 -5.48 -9.09 -1.45
CA ILE A 32 -5.64 -7.67 -1.17
C ILE A 32 -4.60 -6.93 -2.02
N CYS A 33 -5.07 -6.04 -2.88
CA CYS A 33 -4.21 -5.19 -3.67
C CYS A 33 -4.16 -3.80 -3.02
N MET A 34 -3.03 -3.43 -2.43
CA MET A 34 -2.82 -2.13 -1.80
C MET A 34 -2.52 -1.09 -2.88
N GLU A 35 -3.42 -0.11 -2.99
CA GLU A 35 -3.32 0.97 -3.96
C GLU A 35 -2.51 2.13 -3.41
N GLN A 36 -1.54 2.59 -4.20
CA GLN A 36 -0.96 3.92 -4.04
C GLN A 36 -1.98 4.96 -4.48
N LEU A 37 -2.28 5.94 -3.60
CA LEU A 37 -3.23 7.01 -3.89
C LEU A 37 -2.53 8.37 -3.87
N THR A 38 -3.16 9.42 -4.42
CA THR A 38 -2.50 10.73 -4.47
C THR A 38 -2.64 11.48 -3.16
N HIS A 39 -1.83 12.53 -2.99
CA HIS A 39 -1.91 13.44 -1.84
C HIS A 39 -3.25 14.20 -1.72
N LEU A 40 -4.09 14.15 -2.75
CA LEU A 40 -5.45 14.70 -2.73
C LEU A 40 -6.46 13.74 -2.07
N GLU A 41 -6.12 12.46 -1.94
CA GLU A 41 -7.01 11.39 -1.47
C GLU A 41 -6.58 10.83 -0.13
N THR A 42 -5.27 10.72 0.10
CA THR A 42 -4.70 10.14 1.31
C THR A 42 -3.47 10.92 1.76
N ASN A 43 -3.05 10.67 2.99
CA ASN A 43 -1.75 11.08 3.55
C ASN A 43 -0.92 9.88 4.03
N PHE A 44 -1.22 8.69 3.51
CA PHE A 44 -0.55 7.42 3.80
C PHE A 44 -0.41 6.62 2.50
N CYS A 45 0.77 6.08 2.22
CA CYS A 45 1.08 5.38 0.95
C CYS A 45 0.75 6.26 -0.27
N GLN A 46 1.34 7.46 -0.29
CA GLN A 46 1.15 8.44 -1.37
C GLN A 46 2.06 8.17 -2.58
N THR A 47 3.15 7.42 -2.37
CA THR A 47 4.09 7.03 -3.42
C THR A 47 4.10 5.52 -3.61
N VAL A 48 4.61 5.08 -4.77
CA VAL A 48 4.76 3.66 -5.05
C VAL A 48 5.76 3.05 -4.07
N ASP A 49 6.87 3.72 -3.81
CA ASP A 49 7.90 3.28 -2.85
C ASP A 49 7.36 3.12 -1.43
N GLU A 50 6.58 4.07 -0.92
CA GLU A 50 5.94 3.95 0.40
C GLU A 50 4.99 2.76 0.48
N THR A 51 4.29 2.46 -0.62
CA THR A 51 3.37 1.33 -0.70
C THR A 51 4.12 0.01 -0.76
N LEU A 52 5.23 -0.03 -1.52
CA LEU A 52 6.13 -1.16 -1.59
C LEU A 52 6.79 -1.44 -0.24
N GLU A 53 7.23 -0.42 0.49
CA GLU A 53 7.80 -0.59 1.84
C GLU A 53 6.81 -1.32 2.77
N LEU A 54 5.52 -0.97 2.71
CA LEU A 54 4.49 -1.66 3.49
C LEU A 54 4.31 -3.12 3.04
N ILE A 55 4.25 -3.35 1.72
CA ILE A 55 4.09 -4.69 1.15
C ILE A 55 5.26 -5.59 1.54
N GLU A 56 6.50 -5.10 1.41
CA GLU A 56 7.73 -5.80 1.76
C GLU A 56 7.83 -6.06 3.26
N ALA A 57 7.41 -5.10 4.09
CA ALA A 57 7.42 -5.28 5.55
C ALA A 57 6.44 -6.37 6.01
N ILE A 58 5.32 -6.55 5.31
CA ILE A 58 4.33 -7.59 5.60
C ILE A 58 4.73 -8.94 4.97
N ASN A 59 5.35 -8.92 3.78
CA ASN A 59 5.90 -10.07 3.07
C ASN A 59 4.94 -11.28 2.95
N HIS A 60 3.76 -11.06 2.37
CA HIS A 60 2.73 -12.10 2.22
C HIS A 60 2.24 -12.22 0.77
N PRO A 61 2.10 -13.44 0.19
CA PRO A 61 1.81 -13.62 -1.23
C PRO A 61 0.46 -13.03 -1.71
N ASN A 62 -0.52 -12.96 -0.81
CA ASN A 62 -1.84 -12.34 -1.06
C ASN A 62 -1.92 -10.84 -0.76
N PHE A 63 -0.79 -10.16 -0.57
CA PHE A 63 -0.74 -8.70 -0.43
C PHE A 63 0.12 -8.12 -1.55
N GLN A 64 -0.51 -7.45 -2.51
CA GLN A 64 0.13 -7.03 -3.76
C GLN A 64 -0.08 -5.55 -4.03
N LEU A 65 0.75 -4.96 -4.89
CA LEU A 65 0.60 -3.57 -5.31
C LEU A 65 -0.55 -3.43 -6.33
N LEU A 66 -1.39 -2.42 -6.16
CA LEU A 66 -2.30 -1.93 -7.20
C LEU A 66 -1.80 -0.59 -7.72
N LEU A 67 -1.67 -0.48 -9.04
CA LEU A 67 -1.33 0.77 -9.73
C LEU A 67 -2.52 1.29 -10.51
N ASP A 68 -2.87 2.54 -10.25
CA ASP A 68 -3.88 3.29 -10.99
C ASP A 68 -3.22 4.36 -11.86
N THR A 69 -3.59 4.43 -13.15
CA THR A 69 -2.93 5.34 -14.10
C THR A 69 -3.12 6.83 -13.80
N LYS A 70 -4.21 7.22 -13.13
CA LYS A 70 -4.43 8.58 -12.62
C LYS A 70 -3.55 8.81 -11.40
N ALA A 71 -3.43 7.85 -10.48
CA ALA A 71 -2.57 8.02 -9.29
C ALA A 71 -1.08 8.08 -9.69
N MET A 72 -0.66 7.23 -10.61
CA MET A 72 0.69 7.22 -11.20
C MET A 72 1.05 8.54 -11.90
N ALA A 73 0.07 9.29 -12.42
CA ALA A 73 0.34 10.57 -13.06
C ALA A 73 0.86 11.65 -12.09
N PHE A 74 0.78 11.41 -10.77
CA PHE A 74 1.30 12.28 -9.72
C PHE A 74 2.67 11.81 -9.17
N GLN A 75 3.22 10.71 -9.68
CA GLN A 75 4.57 10.25 -9.34
C GLN A 75 5.61 10.94 -10.23
N THR A 76 6.86 10.97 -9.77
CA THR A 76 7.99 11.59 -10.49
C THR A 76 8.55 10.70 -11.58
N GLU A 77 8.49 9.38 -11.37
CA GLU A 77 8.95 8.35 -12.26
C GLU A 77 8.03 8.22 -13.47
N ASP A 78 8.58 7.76 -14.60
CA ASP A 78 7.74 7.45 -15.75
C ASP A 78 6.86 6.21 -15.50
N ARG A 79 5.70 6.15 -16.15
CA ARG A 79 4.76 5.01 -15.97
C ARG A 79 5.40 3.65 -16.29
N PRO A 80 6.21 3.52 -17.37
CA PRO A 80 6.88 2.25 -17.65
C PRO A 80 7.85 1.80 -16.56
N ALA A 81 8.51 2.71 -15.83
CA ALA A 81 9.36 2.38 -14.70
C ALA A 81 8.51 1.90 -13.51
N LEU A 82 7.43 2.61 -13.18
CA LEU A 82 6.54 2.24 -12.08
C LEU A 82 5.88 0.86 -12.23
N ILE A 83 5.68 0.39 -13.47
CA ILE A 83 5.05 -0.92 -13.75
C ILE A 83 6.03 -2.10 -13.61
N ARG A 84 7.34 -1.87 -13.69
CA ARG A 84 8.35 -2.93 -13.80
C ARG A 84 9.05 -3.20 -12.48
#